data_AF-A0A7K3TEH9-F1
#
_entry.id   AF-A0A7K3TEH9-F1
#
_cell.length_a   1.000
_cell.length_b   1.000
_cell.length_c   1.000
_cell.angle_alpha   90.00
_cell.angle_beta   90.00
_cell.angle_gamma   90.00
#
_symmetry.space_group_name_H-M   'P 1'
#
loop_
_entity.id
_entity.type
_entity.pdbx_description
1 polymer ?
#
loop_
_entity_poly.entity_id
_entity_poly.type
_entity_poly.pdbx_seq_one_letter_code
_entity_poly.pdbx_strand_id
1 'polypeptide(L)'
;MIILGVDPGLTRCGVGVVEAGAYRRLSFIHVDVVRSDPHVSQDLRLKTIYDGLCAKMDRFIPDVVSIERVFAQENRNTVLGTAQAAGMAMLAAAQRGIPVALHTPTEAKLAITGNGQAQKAQVERMVARVLGLNTLPKPADAADALAQAICHALRPAGALQGGEREEHLTEAQRQWALAAQRAVKAQHRKNVDRGM
;
A
#
# COMPACT_ATOMS: atom_id res chain seq x y z
N MET A 1 -10.55 4.28 -8.01
CA MET A 1 -9.48 4.70 -7.06
C MET A 1 -8.41 3.64 -7.07
N ILE A 2 -7.17 4.00 -7.40
CA ILE A 2 -6.01 3.12 -7.40
C ILE A 2 -5.37 3.18 -6.02
N ILE A 3 -5.18 2.02 -5.40
CA ILE A 3 -4.63 1.90 -4.05
C ILE A 3 -3.36 1.05 -4.16
N LEU A 4 -2.26 1.55 -3.60
CA LEU A 4 -1.02 0.80 -3.46
C LEU A 4 -0.86 0.37 -2.00
N GLY A 5 -0.98 -0.91 -1.73
CA GLY A 5 -0.70 -1.52 -0.44
C GLY A 5 0.79 -1.88 -0.29
N VAL A 6 1.34 -1.62 0.89
CA VAL A 6 2.73 -1.90 1.26
C VAL A 6 2.75 -2.78 2.51
N ASP A 7 3.37 -3.95 2.38
CA ASP A 7 3.80 -4.78 3.50
C ASP A 7 5.32 -4.56 3.72
N PRO A 8 5.71 -3.69 4.66
CA PRO A 8 7.08 -3.22 4.77
C PRO A 8 8.01 -4.28 5.35
N GLY A 9 9.18 -4.43 4.74
CA GLY A 9 10.25 -5.24 5.29
C GLY A 9 11.58 -4.88 4.64
N LEU A 10 12.66 -4.88 5.44
CA LEU A 10 13.97 -4.48 4.95
C LEU A 10 14.50 -5.45 3.89
N THR A 11 14.32 -6.77 4.07
CA THR A 11 14.76 -7.78 3.09
C THR A 11 13.73 -7.98 1.96
N ARG A 12 12.45 -7.94 2.30
CA ARG A 12 11.33 -8.18 1.39
C ARG A 12 10.24 -7.16 1.73
N CYS A 13 9.93 -6.29 0.78
CA CYS A 13 8.88 -5.30 0.89
C CYS A 13 7.81 -5.62 -0.15
N GLY A 14 6.65 -6.11 0.31
CA GLY A 14 5.52 -6.45 -0.55
C GLY A 14 4.82 -5.21 -1.09
N VAL A 15 4.49 -5.22 -2.37
CA VAL A 15 3.74 -4.13 -3.03
C VAL A 15 2.56 -4.73 -3.79
N GLY A 16 1.34 -4.35 -3.41
CA GLY A 16 0.11 -4.77 -4.07
C GLY A 16 -0.66 -3.56 -4.61
N VAL A 17 -1.20 -3.65 -5.82
CA VAL A 17 -1.99 -2.59 -6.44
C VAL A 17 -3.36 -3.12 -6.80
N VAL A 18 -4.39 -2.41 -6.34
CA VAL A 18 -5.80 -2.72 -6.63
C VAL A 18 -6.52 -1.48 -7.09
N GLU A 19 -7.57 -1.68 -7.88
CA GLU A 19 -8.54 -0.64 -8.20
C GLU A 19 -9.83 -0.87 -7.42
N ALA A 20 -10.26 0.16 -6.69
CA ALA A 20 -11.60 0.25 -6.14
C ALA A 20 -12.49 1.05 -7.11
N GLY A 21 -13.41 0.34 -7.77
CA GLY A 21 -14.40 0.90 -8.69
C GLY A 21 -15.71 1.27 -8.01
N ALA A 22 -16.75 1.52 -8.82
CA ALA A 22 -18.11 1.75 -8.33
C ALA A 22 -18.62 0.57 -7.48
N TYR A 23 -19.49 0.87 -6.52
CA TYR A 23 -20.08 -0.13 -5.61
C TYR A 23 -19.04 -0.98 -4.84
N ARG A 24 -17.84 -0.42 -4.61
CA ARG A 24 -16.70 -1.11 -3.94
C ARG A 24 -16.23 -2.38 -4.64
N ARG A 25 -16.47 -2.52 -5.94
CA ARG A 25 -15.88 -3.61 -6.72
C ARG A 25 -14.37 -3.45 -6.74
N LEU A 26 -13.65 -4.49 -6.32
CA LEU A 26 -12.19 -4.51 -6.30
C LEU A 26 -11.66 -5.29 -7.50
N SER A 27 -10.63 -4.75 -8.14
CA SER A 27 -9.93 -5.39 -9.26
C SER A 27 -8.43 -5.46 -8.97
N PHE A 28 -7.81 -6.60 -9.24
CA PHE A 28 -6.37 -6.75 -9.18
C PHE A 28 -5.69 -5.97 -10.32
N ILE A 29 -4.61 -5.25 -10.01
CA ILE A 29 -3.78 -4.59 -11.02
C ILE A 29 -2.39 -5.21 -11.06
N HIS A 30 -1.71 -5.29 -9.92
CA HIS A 30 -0.32 -5.71 -9.86
C HIS A 30 0.04 -6.23 -8.48
N VAL A 31 1.05 -7.10 -8.43
CA VAL A 31 1.75 -7.41 -7.19
C VAL A 31 3.22 -7.68 -7.48
N ASP A 32 4.07 -7.28 -6.54
CA ASP A 32 5.51 -7.48 -6.61
C ASP A 32 6.12 -7.48 -5.21
N VAL A 33 7.38 -7.88 -5.10
CA VAL A 33 8.18 -7.78 -3.87
C VAL A 33 9.51 -7.12 -4.19
N VAL A 34 9.75 -5.94 -3.62
CA VAL A 34 11.07 -5.30 -3.67
C VAL A 34 11.99 -6.04 -2.70
N ARG A 35 13.13 -6.51 -3.20
CA ARG A 35 14.08 -7.32 -2.43
C ARG A 35 15.40 -6.58 -2.27
N SER A 36 15.94 -6.60 -1.05
CA SER A 36 17.32 -6.16 -0.79
C SER A 36 18.18 -7.35 -0.36
N ASP A 37 19.46 -7.30 -0.69
CA ASP A 37 20.44 -8.32 -0.30
C ASP A 37 20.82 -8.14 1.19
N PRO A 38 20.64 -9.15 2.06
CA PRO A 38 21.03 -9.08 3.46
C PRO A 38 22.54 -8.95 3.70
N HIS A 39 23.39 -9.22 2.70
CA HIS A 39 24.84 -9.09 2.77
C HIS A 39 25.36 -7.68 2.44
N VAL A 40 24.47 -6.77 2.06
CA VAL A 40 24.77 -5.36 1.79
C VAL A 40 24.47 -4.50 3.01
N SER A 41 25.16 -3.37 3.16
CA SER A 41 24.95 -2.44 4.27
C SER A 41 23.51 -1.90 4.32
N GLN A 42 23.03 -1.62 5.53
CA GLN A 42 21.62 -1.28 5.77
C GLN A 42 21.15 -0.03 5.03
N ASP A 43 22.01 0.97 4.87
CA ASP A 43 21.75 2.20 4.13
C ASP A 43 21.48 1.92 2.64
N LEU A 44 22.28 1.06 2.00
CA LEU A 44 22.08 0.66 0.60
C LEU A 44 20.85 -0.24 0.43
N ARG A 45 20.54 -1.07 1.44
CA ARG A 45 19.31 -1.86 1.46
C ARG A 45 18.08 -0.97 1.55
N LEU A 46 18.08 0.04 2.41
CA LEU A 46 17.01 1.04 2.50
C LEU A 46 16.86 1.82 1.19
N LYS A 47 17.98 2.21 0.56
CA LYS A 47 17.97 2.82 -0.77
C LYS A 47 17.27 1.92 -1.80
N THR A 48 17.59 0.63 -1.81
CA THR A 48 16.96 -0.35 -2.71
C THR A 48 15.44 -0.42 -2.51
N ILE A 49 14.99 -0.48 -1.25
CA ILE A 49 13.56 -0.47 -0.92
C ILE A 49 12.90 0.83 -1.39
N TYR A 50 13.51 1.98 -1.09
CA TYR A 50 13.02 3.29 -1.48
C TYR A 50 12.91 3.44 -3.01
N ASP A 51 13.96 3.12 -3.76
CA ASP A 51 13.98 3.21 -5.22
C ASP A 51 12.90 2.31 -5.86
N GLY A 52 12.75 1.09 -5.32
CA GLY A 52 11.71 0.17 -5.76
C GLY A 52 10.31 0.71 -5.51
N LEU A 53 10.05 1.28 -4.34
CA LEU A 53 8.76 1.90 -4.01
C LEU A 53 8.48 3.12 -4.90
N CYS A 54 9.48 3.99 -5.12
CA CYS A 54 9.40 5.10 -6.06
C CYS A 54 8.98 4.62 -7.44
N ALA A 55 9.66 3.61 -7.99
CA ALA A 55 9.34 3.07 -9.31
C ALA A 55 7.89 2.54 -9.40
N LYS A 56 7.37 1.92 -8.34
CA LYS A 56 5.96 1.48 -8.32
C LYS A 56 4.99 2.66 -8.24
N MET A 57 5.26 3.65 -7.41
CA MET A 57 4.41 4.85 -7.30
C MET A 57 4.41 5.66 -8.60
N ASP A 58 5.56 5.77 -9.28
CA ASP A 58 5.67 6.45 -10.57
C ASP A 58 4.96 5.71 -11.70
N ARG A 59 5.01 4.37 -11.67
CA ARG A 59 4.33 3.53 -12.65
C ARG A 59 2.81 3.53 -12.51
N PHE A 60 2.30 3.43 -11.27
CA PHE A 60 0.87 3.20 -11.04
C PHE A 60 0.10 4.44 -10.59
N ILE A 61 0.79 5.49 -10.14
CA ILE A 61 0.22 6.76 -9.66
C ILE A 61 -0.99 6.49 -8.74
N PRO A 62 -0.77 5.85 -7.58
CA PRO A 62 -1.87 5.54 -6.69
C PRO A 62 -2.52 6.82 -6.15
N ASP A 63 -3.83 6.75 -5.89
CA ASP A 63 -4.54 7.82 -5.17
C ASP A 63 -4.14 7.83 -3.69
N VAL A 64 -3.73 6.68 -3.15
CA VAL A 64 -3.38 6.50 -1.74
C VAL A 64 -2.42 5.31 -1.58
N VAL A 65 -1.50 5.45 -0.63
CA VAL A 65 -0.62 4.36 -0.19
C VAL A 65 -1.10 3.84 1.16
N SER A 66 -1.49 2.57 1.21
CA SER A 66 -1.88 1.88 2.44
C SER A 66 -0.69 1.10 2.98
N ILE A 67 -0.24 1.39 4.20
CA ILE A 67 0.94 0.76 4.80
C ILE A 67 0.53 0.02 6.07
N GLU A 68 1.03 -1.20 6.25
CA GLU A 68 0.90 -1.89 7.52
C GLU A 68 1.60 -1.12 8.65
N ARG A 69 0.88 -0.89 9.75
CA ARG A 69 1.42 -0.27 10.96
C ARG A 69 2.32 -1.26 11.68
N VAL A 70 3.56 -0.84 11.91
CA VAL A 70 4.57 -1.66 12.60
C VAL A 70 4.36 -1.60 14.11
N PHE A 71 4.19 -2.76 14.76
CA PHE A 71 4.07 -2.86 16.22
C PHE A 71 5.32 -3.51 16.83
N ALA A 72 5.83 -2.93 17.92
CA ALA A 72 7.09 -3.36 18.53
C ALA A 72 7.00 -4.69 19.32
N GLN A 73 5.79 -5.18 19.61
CA GLN A 73 5.61 -6.28 20.58
C GLN A 73 5.98 -7.66 20.03
N GLU A 74 5.98 -7.89 18.71
CA GLU A 74 6.02 -9.25 18.16
C GLU A 74 7.41 -9.73 17.68
N ASN A 75 8.39 -8.86 17.40
CA ASN A 75 9.75 -9.28 17.01
C ASN A 75 10.82 -8.20 17.19
N ARG A 76 11.41 -8.10 18.39
CA ARG A 76 12.37 -7.02 18.75
C ARG A 76 13.55 -6.89 17.79
N ASN A 77 14.02 -8.00 17.20
CA ASN A 77 15.23 -8.01 16.36
C ASN A 77 15.01 -7.49 14.93
N THR A 78 13.79 -7.55 14.39
CA THR A 78 13.50 -7.16 12.98
C THR A 78 12.58 -5.94 12.86
N VAL A 79 11.85 -5.60 13.93
CA VAL A 79 10.93 -4.45 13.97
C VAL A 79 11.58 -3.16 13.52
N LEU A 80 12.84 -2.90 13.91
CA LEU A 80 13.51 -1.65 13.53
C LEU A 80 13.70 -1.53 12.01
N GLY A 81 14.15 -2.61 11.36
CA GLY A 81 14.32 -2.65 9.90
C GLY A 81 12.98 -2.51 9.16
N THR A 82 11.93 -3.14 9.68
CA THR A 82 10.56 -3.00 9.14
C THR A 82 10.03 -1.57 9.31
N ALA A 83 10.23 -0.94 10.47
CA ALA A 83 9.84 0.45 10.72
C ALA A 83 10.58 1.43 9.80
N GLN A 84 11.88 1.22 9.55
CA GLN A 84 12.63 2.03 8.60
C GLN A 84 12.12 1.86 7.17
N ALA A 85 11.82 0.63 6.73
CA ALA A 85 11.22 0.36 5.43
C ALA A 85 9.85 1.02 5.28
N ALA A 86 9.01 0.99 6.32
CA ALA A 86 7.75 1.73 6.36
C ALA A 86 7.99 3.24 6.21
N GLY A 87 8.98 3.81 6.91
CA GLY A 87 9.40 5.20 6.76
C GLY A 87 9.82 5.56 5.33
N MET A 88 10.51 4.66 4.62
CA MET A 88 10.85 4.86 3.20
C MET A 88 9.60 4.93 2.31
N ALA A 89 8.59 4.09 2.57
CA ALA A 89 7.32 4.15 1.86
C ALA A 89 6.55 5.44 2.14
N MET A 90 6.54 5.90 3.40
CA MET A 90 5.92 7.18 3.78
C MET A 90 6.61 8.36 3.09
N LEU A 91 7.94 8.40 3.08
CA LEU A 91 8.72 9.45 2.41
C LEU A 91 8.48 9.46 0.91
N ALA A 92 8.54 8.29 0.25
CA ALA A 92 8.32 8.16 -1.19
C ALA A 92 6.92 8.65 -1.61
N ALA A 93 5.89 8.36 -0.81
CA ALA A 93 4.53 8.85 -1.03
C ALA A 93 4.41 10.35 -0.79
N ALA A 94 5.01 10.85 0.30
CA ALA A 94 4.95 12.27 0.68
C ALA A 94 5.55 13.18 -0.39
N GLN A 95 6.72 12.81 -0.95
CA GLN A 95 7.37 13.56 -2.04
C GLN A 95 6.51 13.68 -3.30
N ARG A 96 5.60 12.73 -3.52
CA ARG A 96 4.66 12.70 -4.66
C ARG A 96 3.31 13.33 -4.34
N GLY A 97 3.11 13.84 -3.12
CA GLY A 97 1.82 14.35 -2.68
C GLY A 97 0.74 13.26 -2.55
N ILE A 98 1.13 11.99 -2.43
CA ILE A 98 0.20 10.88 -2.26
C ILE A 98 -0.09 10.72 -0.75
N PRO A 99 -1.37 10.66 -0.33
CA PRO A 99 -1.74 10.42 1.07
C PRO A 99 -1.34 9.02 1.49
N VAL A 100 -1.03 8.88 2.77
CA VAL A 100 -0.68 7.61 3.40
C VAL A 100 -1.73 7.26 4.43
N ALA A 101 -2.18 6.01 4.41
CA ALA A 101 -3.06 5.44 5.41
C ALA A 101 -2.33 4.29 6.13
N LEU A 102 -2.36 4.29 7.47
CA LEU A 102 -1.73 3.26 8.29
C LEU A 102 -2.77 2.30 8.83
N HIS A 103 -2.53 1.00 8.69
CA HIS A 103 -3.52 -0.04 9.01
C HIS A 103 -2.92 -1.12 9.88
N THR A 104 -3.63 -1.57 10.90
CA THR A 104 -3.13 -2.63 11.77
C THR A 104 -3.33 -4.01 11.11
N PRO A 105 -2.51 -5.02 11.46
CA PRO A 105 -2.74 -6.39 10.99
C PRO A 105 -4.16 -6.90 11.30
N THR A 106 -4.68 -6.55 12.47
CA THR A 106 -6.04 -6.90 12.90
C THR A 106 -7.10 -6.24 12.02
N GLU A 107 -6.92 -4.97 11.66
CA GLU A 107 -7.83 -4.27 10.73
C GLU A 107 -7.81 -4.90 9.35
N ALA A 108 -6.65 -5.28 8.84
CA ALA A 108 -6.54 -5.97 7.56
C ALA A 108 -7.25 -7.33 7.58
N LYS A 109 -7.01 -8.13 8.64
CA LYS A 109 -7.68 -9.42 8.84
C LYS A 109 -9.20 -9.26 8.96
N LEU A 110 -9.68 -8.30 9.74
CA LEU A 110 -11.11 -7.99 9.88
C LEU A 110 -11.75 -7.59 8.56
N ALA A 111 -11.13 -6.66 7.82
CA ALA A 111 -11.68 -6.14 6.57
C ALA A 111 -11.85 -7.23 5.49
N ILE A 112 -10.93 -8.21 5.47
CA ILE A 112 -10.89 -9.24 4.43
C ILE A 112 -11.69 -10.48 4.82
N THR A 113 -11.62 -10.88 6.08
CA THR A 113 -12.12 -12.20 6.52
C THR A 113 -13.32 -12.10 7.48
N GLY A 114 -13.62 -10.91 8.00
CA GLY A 114 -14.58 -10.72 9.10
C GLY A 114 -14.04 -11.12 10.47
N ASN A 115 -12.80 -11.61 10.58
CA ASN A 115 -12.19 -12.08 11.82
C ASN A 115 -10.77 -11.51 11.99
N GLY A 116 -10.55 -10.70 13.04
CA GLY A 116 -9.25 -10.10 13.35
C GLY A 116 -8.16 -11.09 13.76
N GLN A 117 -8.55 -12.32 14.11
CA GLN A 117 -7.64 -13.41 14.49
C GLN A 117 -7.46 -14.43 13.35
N ALA A 118 -7.88 -14.11 12.12
CA ALA A 118 -7.73 -15.01 10.98
C ALA A 118 -6.27 -15.42 10.75
N GLN A 119 -6.07 -16.70 10.42
CA GLN A 119 -4.77 -17.26 10.08
C GLN A 119 -4.32 -16.81 8.68
N LYS A 120 -3.00 -16.78 8.44
CA LYS A 120 -2.42 -16.31 7.17
C LYS A 120 -3.02 -16.99 5.93
N ALA A 121 -3.15 -18.31 5.95
CA ALA A 121 -3.77 -19.07 4.85
C ALA A 121 -5.27 -18.75 4.61
N GLN A 122 -5.98 -18.24 5.62
CA GLN A 122 -7.34 -17.74 5.44
C GLN A 122 -7.35 -16.38 4.75
N VAL A 123 -6.44 -15.48 5.15
CA VAL A 123 -6.27 -14.17 4.52
C VAL A 123 -5.92 -14.34 3.04
N GLU A 124 -4.91 -15.16 2.70
CA GLU A 124 -4.50 -15.42 1.32
C GLU A 124 -5.64 -15.91 0.42
N ARG A 125 -6.44 -16.86 0.91
CA ARG A 125 -7.62 -17.37 0.18
C ARG A 125 -8.69 -16.30 -0.03
N MET A 126 -8.92 -15.47 0.98
CA MET A 126 -9.90 -14.40 0.90
C MET A 126 -9.44 -13.27 -0.02
N VAL A 127 -8.15 -12.92 -0.02
CA VAL A 127 -7.56 -11.99 -1.01
C VAL A 127 -7.81 -12.49 -2.43
N ALA A 128 -7.49 -13.76 -2.71
CA ALA A 128 -7.74 -14.37 -4.01
C ALA A 128 -9.21 -14.29 -4.41
N ARG A 129 -10.13 -14.64 -3.48
CA ARG A 129 -11.57 -14.59 -3.72
C ARG A 129 -12.08 -13.18 -3.99
N VAL A 130 -11.70 -12.21 -3.16
CA VAL A 130 -12.15 -10.81 -3.26
C VAL A 130 -11.68 -10.17 -4.56
N LEU A 131 -10.49 -10.52 -5.03
CA LEU A 131 -9.92 -10.01 -6.28
C LEU A 131 -10.23 -10.87 -7.51
N GLY A 132 -10.99 -11.97 -7.36
CA GLY A 132 -11.32 -12.88 -8.46
C GLY A 132 -10.11 -13.60 -9.07
N LEU A 133 -9.07 -13.88 -8.28
CA LEU A 133 -7.88 -14.57 -8.73
C LEU A 133 -8.11 -16.09 -8.78
N ASN A 134 -7.73 -16.72 -9.90
CA ASN A 134 -7.82 -18.17 -10.08
C ASN A 134 -6.80 -18.95 -9.25
N THR A 135 -5.74 -18.28 -8.80
CA THR A 135 -4.67 -18.86 -7.99
C THR A 135 -4.37 -17.96 -6.81
N LEU A 136 -3.82 -18.52 -5.74
CA LEU A 136 -3.31 -17.71 -4.63
C LEU A 136 -2.23 -16.73 -5.11
N PRO A 137 -2.20 -15.49 -4.57
CA PRO A 137 -1.15 -14.53 -4.87
C PRO A 137 0.21 -15.13 -4.54
N LYS A 138 1.16 -15.05 -5.47
CA LYS A 138 2.56 -15.43 -5.24
C LYS A 138 3.45 -14.22 -5.54
N PRO A 139 4.56 -14.04 -4.81
CA PRO A 139 5.03 -14.83 -3.64
C PRO A 139 4.20 -14.59 -2.36
N ALA A 140 4.45 -15.29 -1.25
CA ALA A 140 3.61 -15.19 -0.03
C ALA A 140 3.35 -13.75 0.47
N ASP A 141 4.35 -12.85 0.40
CA ASP A 141 4.21 -11.44 0.82
C ASP A 141 3.35 -10.60 -0.15
N ALA A 142 3.01 -11.14 -1.32
CA ALA A 142 2.07 -10.55 -2.26
C ALA A 142 0.67 -10.43 -1.65
N ALA A 143 0.26 -11.44 -0.87
CA ALA A 143 -1.07 -11.47 -0.27
C ALA A 143 -1.21 -10.42 0.83
N ASP A 144 -0.17 -10.20 1.63
CA ASP A 144 -0.17 -9.23 2.72
C ASP A 144 -0.24 -7.79 2.17
N ALA A 145 0.52 -7.47 1.12
CA ALA A 145 0.44 -6.17 0.46
C ALA A 145 -0.93 -5.92 -0.23
N LEU A 146 -1.50 -6.94 -0.89
CA LEU A 146 -2.85 -6.85 -1.44
C LEU A 146 -3.91 -6.73 -0.34
N ALA A 147 -3.71 -7.42 0.78
CA ALA A 147 -4.57 -7.33 1.96
C ALA A 147 -4.61 -5.91 2.51
N GLN A 148 -3.47 -5.22 2.59
CA GLN A 148 -3.42 -3.81 2.99
C GLN A 148 -4.23 -2.93 2.04
N ALA A 149 -4.07 -3.11 0.73
CA ALA A 149 -4.81 -2.34 -0.27
C ALA A 149 -6.33 -2.58 -0.20
N ILE A 150 -6.76 -3.84 -0.02
CA ILE A 150 -8.16 -4.22 0.15
C ILE A 150 -8.72 -3.65 1.46
N CYS A 151 -7.94 -3.71 2.55
CA CYS A 151 -8.31 -3.15 3.84
C CYS A 151 -8.66 -1.67 3.72
N HIS A 152 -7.82 -0.91 3.00
CA HIS A 152 -8.11 0.49 2.72
C HIS A 152 -9.41 0.66 1.92
N ALA A 153 -9.60 -0.13 0.87
CA ALA A 153 -10.73 -0.02 -0.04
C ALA A 153 -12.10 -0.34 0.61
N LEU A 154 -12.13 -1.30 1.54
CA LEU A 154 -13.36 -1.80 2.16
C LEU A 154 -13.77 -1.05 3.43
N ARG A 155 -12.96 -0.09 3.89
CA ARG A 155 -13.31 0.72 5.07
C ARG A 155 -14.65 1.45 4.86
N PRO A 156 -15.53 1.50 5.89
CA PRO A 156 -16.77 2.26 5.81
C PRO A 156 -16.49 3.73 5.49
N ALA A 157 -17.27 4.32 4.58
CA ALA A 157 -17.17 5.75 4.30
C ALA A 157 -17.56 6.51 5.57
N GLY A 158 -16.62 7.26 6.15
CA GLY A 158 -16.80 7.96 7.43
C GLY A 158 -16.21 7.26 8.65
N ALA A 159 -15.74 6.00 8.55
CA ALA A 159 -15.06 5.35 9.68
C ALA A 159 -13.67 5.94 9.96
N LEU A 160 -13.05 6.63 8.99
CA LEU A 160 -11.78 7.33 9.14
C LEU A 160 -11.69 8.52 8.19
N GLN A 161 -11.99 9.73 8.70
CA GLN A 161 -11.01 10.81 8.50
C GLN A 161 -9.77 10.38 9.29
N GLY A 162 -8.55 10.49 8.76
CA GLY A 162 -7.36 10.25 9.59
C GLY A 162 -6.35 9.23 9.07
N GLY A 163 -5.76 9.49 7.90
CA GLY A 163 -4.30 9.51 7.93
C GLY A 163 -3.87 10.73 8.76
N GLU A 164 -2.80 10.65 9.56
CA GLU A 164 -2.30 11.81 10.34
C GLU A 164 -2.26 13.07 9.47
N ARG A 165 -1.91 12.93 8.18
CA ARG A 165 -1.91 14.03 7.21
C ARG A 165 -3.28 14.68 6.98
N GLU A 166 -4.37 13.93 6.92
CA GLU A 166 -5.72 14.47 6.65
C GLU A 166 -6.36 15.17 7.85
N GLU A 167 -6.01 14.77 9.07
CA GLU A 167 -6.43 15.44 10.31
C GLU A 167 -5.87 16.87 10.41
N HIS A 168 -4.68 17.11 9.84
CA HIS A 168 -3.99 18.40 9.92
C HIS A 168 -4.29 19.34 8.72
N LEU A 169 -5.10 18.93 7.74
CA LEU A 169 -5.41 19.74 6.55
C LEU A 169 -6.73 20.51 6.72
N THR A 170 -6.69 21.79 6.41
CA THR A 170 -7.90 22.60 6.19
C THR A 170 -8.66 22.13 4.95
N GLU A 171 -9.95 22.46 4.85
CA GLU A 171 -10.78 22.08 3.71
C GLU A 171 -10.19 22.57 2.38
N ALA A 172 -9.70 23.82 2.33
CA ALA A 172 -9.04 24.36 1.15
C ALA A 172 -7.79 23.57 0.74
N GLN A 173 -6.97 23.15 1.71
CA GLN A 173 -5.78 22.34 1.44
C GLN A 173 -6.15 20.93 0.96
N ARG A 174 -7.23 20.33 1.47
CA ARG A 174 -7.75 19.05 0.97
C ARG A 174 -8.20 19.15 -0.48
N GLN A 175 -8.99 20.18 -0.81
CA GLN A 175 -9.46 20.40 -2.18
C GLN A 175 -8.29 20.63 -3.15
N TRP A 176 -7.28 21.40 -2.74
CA TRP A 176 -6.08 21.61 -3.55
C TRP A 176 -5.28 20.32 -3.77
N ALA A 177 -5.08 19.51 -2.74
CA ALA A 177 -4.38 18.23 -2.85
C ALA A 177 -5.09 17.26 -3.82
N LEU A 178 -6.43 17.16 -3.72
CA LEU A 178 -7.25 16.35 -4.63
C LEU A 178 -7.17 16.86 -6.08
N ALA A 179 -7.20 18.19 -6.28
CA ALA A 179 -7.08 18.79 -7.60
C ALA A 179 -5.69 18.53 -8.22
N ALA A 180 -4.62 18.70 -7.44
CA ALA A 180 -3.25 18.43 -7.87
C ALA A 180 -3.07 16.97 -8.32
N GLN A 181 -3.59 16.01 -7.54
CA GLN A 181 -3.55 14.59 -7.90
C GLN A 181 -4.30 14.29 -9.20
N ARG A 182 -5.49 14.86 -9.38
CA ARG A 182 -6.28 14.70 -10.61
C ARG A 182 -5.52 15.23 -11.83
N ALA A 183 -4.81 16.35 -11.69
CA ALA A 183 -4.00 16.92 -12.75
C ALA A 183 -2.83 16.00 -13.14
N VAL A 184 -2.08 15.48 -12.17
CA VAL A 184 -0.97 14.53 -12.40
C VAL A 184 -1.46 13.29 -13.16
N LYS A 185 -2.59 12.71 -12.74
CA LYS A 185 -3.19 11.55 -13.42
C LYS A 185 -3.66 11.84 -14.84
N ALA A 186 -4.31 12.99 -15.05
CA ALA A 186 -4.75 13.39 -16.38
C ALA A 186 -3.57 13.58 -17.34
N GLN A 187 -2.46 14.13 -16.86
CA GLN A 187 -1.25 14.28 -17.66
C GLN A 187 -0.60 12.93 -17.96
N HIS A 188 -0.51 12.03 -16.97
CA HIS A 188 0.04 10.69 -17.19
C HIS A 188 -0.78 9.87 -18.19
N ARG A 189 -2.12 9.88 -18.06
CA ARG A 189 -3.00 9.18 -19.00
C ARG A 189 -2.83 9.71 -20.43
N LYS A 190 -2.68 11.03 -20.62
CA LYS A 190 -2.36 11.62 -21.92
C LYS A 190 -1.02 11.18 -22.49
N ASN A 191 -0.01 10.96 -21.65
CA ASN A 191 1.30 10.48 -22.10
C ASN A 191 1.25 9.00 -22.53
N VAL A 192 0.56 8.16 -21.75
CA VAL A 192 0.35 6.74 -22.08
C VAL A 192 -0.46 6.59 -23.38
N ASP A 193 -1.55 7.35 -23.54
CA ASP A 193 -2.37 7.33 -24.76
C ASP A 193 -1.60 7.82 -26.01
N ARG A 194 -0.49 8.53 -25.83
CA ARG A 194 0.39 9.02 -26.91
C ARG A 194 1.57 8.10 -27.21
N GLY A 195 1.73 6.97 -26.50
CA GLY A 195 2.80 6.01 -26.74
C GLY A 195 4.22 6.52 -26.42
N MET A 196 4.33 7.55 -25.57
CA MET A 196 5.61 8.07 -25.04
C MET A 196 5.99 7.40 -23.72
#